data_AF-A0A1J4RM02-F1
#
_entry.id   AF-A0A1J4RM02-F1
#
_cell.length_a   1.000
_cell.length_b   1.000
_cell.length_c   1.000
_cell.angle_alpha   90.00
_cell.angle_beta   90.00
_cell.angle_gamma   90.00
#
_symmetry.space_group_name_H-M   'P 1'
#
loop_
_entity.id
_entity.type
_entity.pdbx_description
1 polymer ?
#
loop_
_entity_poly.entity_id
_entity_poly.type
_entity_poly.pdbx_seq_one_letter_code
_entity_poly.pdbx_strand_id
1 'polypeptide(L)'
;MPLDFFYRYFVEPIELGYGYNPVNTLAYALLFVSLTYLLFVFLKKSGIKTDKRFVLAVAPWIIFGILLRILEDMGIISGYLFVTPNIWLLFVFLINSLLVASKLIEKKYKIPYYKIMFISGVMFSGPLLGFFNIQNALGLWYVLLWLVPWLIVLKMVKWPVENKIVTALHLFDATTTFVSLQYFNYFEQHVLPRTIIELTGTPFSFVVVKLIVVVAVLNILDRYSDDKEFTNYLKIMIGVLGFVTGLRDLLRLVLLV
;
A
#
# COMPACT_ATOMS: atom_id res chain seq x y z
N MET A 1 30.72 13.49 7.00
CA MET A 1 30.65 12.84 5.67
C MET A 1 29.53 11.80 5.57
N PRO A 2 29.42 10.75 6.41
CA PRO A 2 28.29 9.79 6.32
C PRO A 2 26.95 10.37 6.80
N LEU A 3 26.97 11.16 7.88
CA LEU A 3 25.79 11.83 8.43
C LEU A 3 25.17 12.83 7.44
N ASP A 4 26.00 13.54 6.68
CA ASP A 4 25.58 14.52 5.67
C ASP A 4 24.93 13.83 4.47
N PHE A 5 25.48 12.70 4.02
CA PHE A 5 24.86 11.85 3.00
C PHE A 5 23.50 11.32 3.46
N PHE A 6 23.43 10.74 4.67
CA PHE A 6 22.18 10.18 5.17
C PHE A 6 21.11 11.27 5.33
N TYR A 7 21.48 12.41 5.91
CA TYR A 7 20.57 13.54 6.06
C TYR A 7 20.03 13.97 4.69
N ARG A 8 20.92 14.26 3.73
CA ARG A 8 20.54 14.75 2.39
C ARG A 8 19.65 13.78 1.61
N TYR A 9 19.92 12.48 1.65
CA TYR A 9 19.19 11.52 0.80
C TYR A 9 17.95 10.91 1.48
N PHE A 10 17.91 10.85 2.82
CA PHE A 10 16.85 10.15 3.55
C PHE A 10 16.03 11.06 4.46
N VAL A 11 16.63 12.04 5.13
CA VAL A 11 15.96 12.88 6.14
C VAL A 11 15.39 14.16 5.52
N GLU A 12 16.24 14.92 4.83
CA GLU A 12 15.88 16.19 4.17
C GLU A 12 14.67 16.06 3.23
N PRO A 13 14.53 15.02 2.39
CA PRO A 13 13.36 14.88 1.52
C PRO A 13 12.05 14.64 2.29
N ILE A 14 12.14 14.05 3.48
CA ILE A 14 10.99 13.82 4.38
C ILE A 14 10.61 15.13 5.06
N GLU A 15 11.59 15.88 5.58
CA GLU A 15 11.37 17.15 6.28
C GLU A 15 10.83 18.24 5.35
N LEU A 16 11.39 18.34 4.13
CA LEU A 16 11.03 19.39 3.17
C LEU A 16 9.89 19.00 2.22
N GLY A 17 9.50 17.73 2.16
CA GLY A 17 8.36 17.26 1.38
C GLY A 17 8.55 17.30 -0.15
N TYR A 18 9.78 17.44 -0.66
CA TYR A 18 10.08 17.52 -2.11
C TYR A 18 9.91 16.20 -2.90
N GLY A 19 9.58 15.12 -2.20
CA GLY A 19 9.42 13.78 -2.79
C GLY A 19 10.71 12.97 -2.78
N TYR A 20 10.66 11.79 -3.38
CA TYR A 20 11.76 10.82 -3.40
C TYR A 20 12.83 11.19 -4.42
N ASN A 21 14.05 10.69 -4.19
CA ASN A 21 15.18 10.79 -5.10
C ASN A 21 15.63 9.38 -5.54
N PRO A 22 16.48 9.22 -6.56
CA PRO A 22 16.86 7.90 -7.04
C PRO A 22 17.52 7.00 -5.97
N VAL A 23 18.28 7.60 -5.04
CA VAL A 23 18.99 6.89 -3.97
C VAL A 23 18.01 6.29 -2.97
N ASN A 24 17.11 7.12 -2.41
CA ASN A 24 16.15 6.62 -1.44
C ASN A 24 15.09 5.71 -2.09
N THR A 25 14.73 5.95 -3.35
CA THR A 25 13.81 5.09 -4.11
C THR A 25 14.40 3.68 -4.25
N LEU A 26 15.67 3.56 -4.66
CA LEU A 26 16.33 2.27 -4.79
C LEU A 26 16.50 1.58 -3.42
N ALA A 27 16.92 2.34 -2.40
CA ALA A 27 17.08 1.81 -1.05
C ALA A 27 15.75 1.27 -0.48
N TYR A 28 14.65 2.00 -0.65
CA TYR A 28 13.32 1.57 -0.19
C TYR A 28 12.79 0.39 -0.99
N ALA A 29 13.07 0.31 -2.29
CA ALA A 29 12.73 -0.85 -3.11
C ALA A 29 13.48 -2.11 -2.64
N LEU A 30 14.78 -2.02 -2.40
CA LEU A 30 15.59 -3.13 -1.87
C LEU A 30 15.14 -3.56 -0.46
N LEU A 31 14.84 -2.58 0.40
CA LEU A 31 14.29 -2.82 1.73
C LEU A 31 12.95 -3.57 1.64
N PHE A 32 12.05 -3.13 0.76
CA PHE A 32 10.74 -3.76 0.56
C PHE A 32 10.88 -5.22 0.08
N VAL A 33 11.73 -5.49 -0.91
CA VAL A 33 11.97 -6.85 -1.42
C VAL A 33 12.55 -7.74 -0.33
N SER A 34 13.57 -7.25 0.38
CA SER A 34 14.24 -7.99 1.46
C SER A 34 13.27 -8.30 2.60
N LEU A 35 12.50 -7.30 3.03
CA LEU A 35 11.54 -7.44 4.13
C LEU A 35 10.41 -8.39 3.76
N THR A 36 9.88 -8.29 2.53
CA THR A 36 8.89 -9.22 1.99
C THR A 36 9.40 -10.67 2.05
N TYR A 37 10.64 -10.94 1.63
CA TYR A 37 11.20 -12.30 1.74
C TYR A 37 11.37 -12.76 3.20
N LEU A 38 11.89 -11.91 4.08
CA LEU A 38 12.06 -12.24 5.50
C LEU A 38 10.72 -12.53 6.18
N LEU A 39 9.68 -11.78 5.83
CA LEU A 39 8.32 -11.98 6.31
C LEU A 39 7.74 -13.31 5.85
N PHE A 40 7.96 -13.71 4.60
CA PHE A 40 7.55 -15.03 4.12
C PHE A 40 8.17 -16.15 4.96
N VAL A 41 9.49 -16.09 5.18
CA VAL A 41 10.22 -17.08 5.97
C VAL A 41 9.71 -17.10 7.41
N PHE A 42 9.45 -15.93 8.01
CA PHE A 42 8.90 -15.81 9.34
C PHE A 42 7.51 -16.44 9.46
N LEU A 43 6.57 -16.07 8.57
CA LEU A 43 5.20 -16.61 8.56
C LEU A 43 5.19 -18.14 8.40
N LYS A 44 6.04 -18.66 7.50
CA LYS A 44 6.21 -20.10 7.28
C LYS A 44 6.72 -20.80 8.54
N LYS A 45 7.74 -20.24 9.22
CA LYS A 45 8.25 -20.76 10.49
C LYS A 45 7.22 -20.70 11.63
N SER A 46 6.35 -19.70 11.62
CA SER A 46 5.26 -19.56 12.60
C SER A 46 4.03 -20.43 12.29
N GLY A 47 4.06 -21.22 11.20
CA GLY A 47 2.93 -22.05 10.78
C GLY A 47 1.70 -21.25 10.36
N ILE A 48 1.89 -20.00 9.95
CA ILE A 48 0.83 -19.10 9.48
C ILE A 48 0.77 -19.21 7.96
N LYS A 49 -0.31 -19.79 7.44
CA LYS A 49 -0.57 -19.85 6.00
C LYS A 49 -1.05 -18.50 5.49
N THR A 50 -0.56 -18.09 4.32
CA THR A 50 -0.93 -16.84 3.66
C THR A 50 -2.22 -17.03 2.84
N ASP A 51 -3.31 -17.35 3.53
CA ASP A 51 -4.62 -17.62 2.96
C ASP A 51 -5.61 -16.44 3.20
N LYS A 52 -6.88 -16.65 2.87
CA LYS A 52 -7.94 -15.64 3.10
C LYS A 52 -8.04 -15.23 4.58
N ARG A 53 -7.76 -16.12 5.54
CA ARG A 53 -7.81 -15.82 6.97
C ARG A 53 -6.66 -14.91 7.37
N PHE A 54 -5.48 -15.11 6.79
CA PHE A 54 -4.36 -14.19 6.96
C PHE A 54 -4.69 -12.79 6.43
N VAL A 55 -5.26 -12.69 5.22
CA VAL A 55 -5.69 -11.39 4.66
C VAL A 55 -6.72 -10.72 5.56
N LEU A 56 -7.73 -11.45 6.04
CA LEU A 56 -8.71 -10.91 7.00
C LEU A 56 -8.06 -10.46 8.31
N ALA A 57 -7.08 -11.20 8.83
CA ALA A 57 -6.37 -10.82 10.05
C ALA A 57 -5.62 -9.49 9.89
N VAL A 58 -4.98 -9.28 8.75
CA VAL A 58 -4.05 -8.16 8.54
C VAL A 58 -4.74 -6.90 7.99
N ALA A 59 -5.82 -7.06 7.20
CA ALA A 59 -6.50 -5.95 6.54
C ALA A 59 -6.88 -4.75 7.45
N PRO A 60 -7.54 -4.93 8.61
CA PRO A 60 -7.91 -3.78 9.44
C PRO A 60 -6.70 -3.10 10.08
N TRP A 61 -5.58 -3.80 10.28
CA TRP A 61 -4.33 -3.20 10.72
C TRP A 61 -3.64 -2.39 9.63
N ILE A 62 -3.71 -2.84 8.37
CA ILE A 62 -3.27 -2.02 7.23
C ILE A 62 -4.10 -0.73 7.17
N ILE A 63 -5.42 -0.84 7.30
CA ILE A 63 -6.31 0.33 7.34
C ILE A 63 -5.91 1.26 8.48
N PHE A 64 -5.70 0.74 9.69
CA PHE A 64 -5.24 1.54 10.83
C PHE A 64 -3.95 2.32 10.52
N GLY A 65 -2.97 1.70 9.86
CA GLY A 65 -1.74 2.38 9.42
C GLY A 65 -1.99 3.46 8.38
N ILE A 66 -2.89 3.23 7.43
CA ILE A 66 -3.32 4.25 6.46
C ILE A 66 -3.99 5.43 7.18
N LEU A 67 -4.89 5.17 8.12
CA LEU A 67 -5.59 6.23 8.85
C LEU A 67 -4.62 7.08 9.69
N LEU A 68 -3.67 6.47 10.40
CA LEU A 68 -2.60 7.22 11.08
C LEU A 68 -1.77 8.03 10.08
N ARG A 69 -1.47 7.48 8.91
CA ARG A 69 -0.75 8.22 7.88
C ARG A 69 -1.51 9.45 7.40
N ILE A 70 -2.85 9.35 7.29
CA ILE A 70 -3.70 10.47 6.91
C ILE A 70 -3.78 11.53 8.01
N LEU A 71 -3.86 11.14 9.28
CA LEU A 71 -3.82 12.09 10.39
C LEU A 71 -2.51 12.90 10.42
N GLU A 72 -1.38 12.27 10.05
CA GLU A 72 -0.11 12.96 9.87
C GLU A 72 -0.16 13.91 8.67
N ASP A 73 -0.70 13.46 7.52
CA ASP A 73 -0.86 14.31 6.33
C ASP A 73 -1.80 15.51 6.61
N MET A 74 -2.76 15.40 7.55
CA MET A 74 -3.65 16.46 8.02
C MET A 74 -3.02 17.38 9.08
N GLY A 75 -1.85 17.03 9.63
CA GLY A 75 -1.21 17.76 10.74
C GLY A 75 -1.89 17.59 12.10
N ILE A 76 -2.80 16.61 12.26
CA ILE A 76 -3.44 16.29 13.56
C ILE A 76 -2.44 15.59 14.49
N ILE A 77 -1.67 14.67 13.92
CA ILE A 77 -0.49 14.11 14.56
C ILE A 77 0.74 14.62 13.78
N SER A 78 1.88 14.67 14.46
CA SER A 78 3.16 15.02 13.83
C SER A 78 4.24 14.08 14.34
N GLY A 79 5.09 13.58 13.43
CA GLY A 79 6.26 12.81 13.83
C GLY A 79 6.91 12.02 12.71
N TYR A 80 8.25 11.97 12.75
CA TYR A 80 9.06 11.21 11.79
C TYR A 80 8.65 9.74 11.66
N LEU A 81 8.12 9.14 12.74
CA LEU A 81 7.62 7.77 12.77
C LEU A 81 6.38 7.55 11.88
N PHE A 82 5.53 8.57 11.72
CA PHE A 82 4.28 8.48 10.96
C PHE A 82 4.46 8.77 9.47
N VAL A 83 5.68 9.05 9.02
CA VAL A 83 6.01 9.27 7.61
C VAL A 83 6.59 8.01 6.97
N THR A 84 6.30 7.79 5.68
CA THR A 84 6.89 6.70 4.88
C THR A 84 8.41 6.87 4.77
N PRO A 85 9.22 5.80 4.91
CA PRO A 85 8.82 4.39 5.09
C PRO A 85 8.61 3.96 6.55
N ASN A 86 8.93 4.82 7.52
CA ASN A 86 8.98 4.48 8.95
C ASN A 86 7.67 3.92 9.48
N ILE A 87 6.54 4.49 9.08
CA ILE A 87 5.22 3.98 9.50
C ILE A 87 4.98 2.55 9.04
N TRP A 88 5.41 2.18 7.84
CA TRP A 88 5.21 0.82 7.32
C TRP A 88 6.15 -0.17 8.00
N LEU A 89 7.37 0.25 8.34
CA LEU A 89 8.27 -0.56 9.16
C LEU A 89 7.67 -0.83 10.54
N LEU A 90 7.17 0.21 11.22
CA LEU A 90 6.46 0.09 12.49
C LEU A 90 5.29 -0.91 12.37
N PHE A 91 4.47 -0.76 11.33
CA PHE A 91 3.30 -1.63 11.13
C PHE A 91 3.68 -3.07 10.80
N VAL A 92 4.77 -3.29 10.07
CA VAL A 92 5.30 -4.65 9.88
C VAL A 92 5.65 -5.26 11.25
N PHE A 93 6.40 -4.58 12.11
CA PHE A 93 6.72 -5.12 13.44
C PHE A 93 5.48 -5.30 14.32
N LEU A 94 4.58 -4.32 14.34
CA LEU A 94 3.34 -4.36 15.10
C LEU A 94 2.44 -5.52 14.68
N ILE A 95 2.15 -5.65 13.39
CA ILE A 95 1.28 -6.71 12.86
C ILE A 95 1.88 -8.09 13.17
N ASN A 96 3.19 -8.28 12.96
CA ASN A 96 3.82 -9.57 13.21
C ASN A 96 3.86 -9.94 14.71
N SER A 97 4.13 -8.98 15.59
CA SER A 97 4.08 -9.21 17.04
C SER A 97 2.66 -9.59 17.51
N LEU A 98 1.64 -8.91 16.99
CA LEU A 98 0.24 -9.20 17.27
C LEU A 98 -0.23 -10.52 16.67
N LEU A 99 0.27 -10.91 15.50
CA LEU A 99 0.01 -12.24 14.91
C LEU A 99 0.55 -13.34 15.82
N VAL A 100 1.77 -13.20 16.34
CA VAL A 100 2.35 -14.15 17.30
C VAL A 100 1.55 -14.18 18.59
N ALA A 101 1.22 -13.02 19.17
CA ALA A 101 0.41 -12.95 20.38
C ALA A 101 -0.97 -13.61 20.18
N SER A 102 -1.63 -13.32 19.06
CA SER A 102 -2.92 -13.92 18.70
C SER A 102 -2.83 -15.43 18.50
N LYS A 103 -1.71 -15.94 17.97
CA LYS A 103 -1.44 -17.38 17.86
C LYS A 103 -1.20 -18.05 19.22
N LEU A 104 -0.53 -17.39 20.15
CA LEU A 104 -0.36 -17.87 21.52
C LEU A 104 -1.71 -17.93 22.25
N ILE A 105 -2.57 -16.92 22.05
CA ILE A 105 -3.94 -16.91 22.58
C ILE A 105 -4.78 -18.01 21.95
N GLU A 106 -4.68 -18.22 20.63
CA GLU A 106 -5.36 -19.33 19.92
C GLU A 106 -4.98 -20.69 20.52
N LYS A 107 -3.70 -20.89 20.84
CA LYS A 107 -3.24 -22.14 21.47
C LYS A 107 -3.88 -22.36 22.85
N LYS A 108 -3.98 -21.30 23.67
CA LYS A 108 -4.46 -21.37 25.06
C LYS A 108 -6.00 -21.38 25.17
N TYR A 109 -6.69 -20.54 24.42
CA TYR A 109 -8.13 -20.28 24.55
C TYR A 109 -8.95 -20.79 23.35
N LYS A 110 -8.31 -21.39 22.33
CA LYS A 110 -8.98 -21.92 21.12
C LYS A 110 -9.76 -20.89 20.30
N ILE A 111 -9.54 -19.59 20.56
CA ILE A 111 -10.11 -18.51 19.76
C ILE A 111 -9.26 -18.35 18.49
N PRO A 112 -9.84 -18.39 17.28
CA PRO A 112 -9.07 -18.29 16.05
C PRO A 112 -8.27 -16.99 15.94
N TYR A 113 -6.98 -17.07 15.60
CA TYR A 113 -6.07 -15.91 15.62
C TYR A 113 -6.57 -14.76 14.74
N TYR A 114 -7.17 -15.07 13.57
CA TYR A 114 -7.64 -14.06 12.63
C TYR A 114 -8.81 -13.23 13.18
N LYS A 115 -9.64 -13.79 14.08
CA LYS A 115 -10.73 -13.05 14.71
C LYS A 115 -10.19 -12.03 15.71
N ILE A 116 -9.20 -12.44 16.51
CA ILE A 116 -8.52 -11.56 17.47
C ILE A 116 -7.89 -10.39 16.73
N MET A 117 -7.11 -10.69 15.69
CA MET A 117 -6.48 -9.68 14.84
C MET A 117 -7.49 -8.76 14.16
N PHE A 118 -8.58 -9.32 13.61
CA PHE A 118 -9.59 -8.52 12.93
C PHE A 118 -10.31 -7.56 13.89
N ILE A 119 -10.81 -8.08 15.03
CA ILE A 119 -11.55 -7.29 16.02
C ILE A 119 -10.66 -6.19 16.60
N SER A 120 -9.42 -6.53 16.98
CA SER A 120 -8.48 -5.55 17.52
C SER A 120 -8.13 -4.48 16.49
N GLY A 121 -7.86 -4.86 15.24
CA GLY A 121 -7.61 -3.89 14.17
C GLY A 121 -8.78 -2.93 13.96
N VAL A 122 -10.02 -3.45 13.92
CA VAL A 122 -11.24 -2.62 13.79
C VAL A 122 -11.41 -1.70 15.01
N MET A 123 -11.14 -2.19 16.21
CA MET A 123 -11.20 -1.41 17.44
C MET A 123 -10.21 -0.23 17.43
N PHE A 124 -9.02 -0.39 16.84
CA PHE A 124 -8.05 0.69 16.69
C PHE A 124 -8.39 1.63 15.51
N SER A 125 -8.87 1.10 14.38
CA SER A 125 -9.19 1.93 13.21
C SER A 125 -10.48 2.74 13.36
N GLY A 126 -11.51 2.18 14.01
CA GLY A 126 -12.85 2.77 14.10
C GLY A 126 -12.88 4.18 14.70
N PRO A 127 -12.28 4.41 15.88
CA PRO A 127 -12.24 5.73 16.50
C PRO A 127 -11.55 6.79 15.64
N LEU A 128 -10.54 6.42 14.84
CA LEU A 128 -9.84 7.37 13.97
C LEU A 128 -10.74 7.94 12.87
N LEU A 129 -11.81 7.23 12.48
CA LEU A 129 -12.75 7.71 11.48
C LEU A 129 -13.49 8.98 11.94
N GLY A 130 -13.61 9.22 13.26
CA GLY A 130 -14.24 10.41 13.82
C GLY A 130 -13.48 11.72 13.54
N PHE A 131 -12.23 11.64 13.10
CA PHE A 131 -11.43 12.82 12.71
C PHE A 131 -11.64 13.23 11.24
N PHE A 132 -12.30 12.40 10.43
CA PHE A 132 -12.38 12.60 9.00
C PHE A 132 -13.72 13.19 8.57
N ASN A 133 -13.65 14.34 7.91
CA ASN A 133 -14.78 14.98 7.25
C ASN A 133 -14.51 15.04 5.75
N ILE A 134 -15.51 14.65 4.94
CA ILE A 134 -15.39 14.70 3.48
C ILE A 134 -15.41 16.17 3.04
N GLN A 135 -14.31 16.63 2.46
CA GLN A 135 -14.17 17.99 1.92
C GLN A 135 -14.40 18.02 0.41
N ASN A 136 -13.88 17.02 -0.32
CA ASN A 136 -13.95 16.94 -1.78
C ASN A 136 -14.61 15.65 -2.28
N ALA A 137 -15.94 15.67 -2.27
CA ALA A 137 -16.75 14.59 -2.87
C ALA A 137 -16.59 14.51 -4.40
N LEU A 138 -16.25 15.61 -5.07
CA LEU A 138 -16.02 15.64 -6.52
C LEU A 138 -14.79 14.81 -6.93
N GLY A 139 -13.71 14.88 -6.15
CA GLY A 139 -12.51 14.07 -6.35
C GLY A 139 -12.81 12.57 -6.29
N LEU A 140 -13.60 12.15 -5.29
CA LEU A 140 -14.08 10.77 -5.22
C LEU A 140 -14.86 10.36 -6.47
N TRP A 141 -15.78 11.21 -6.94
CA TRP A 141 -16.54 10.95 -8.16
C TRP A 141 -15.67 10.81 -9.40
N TYR A 142 -14.66 11.66 -9.57
CA TYR A 142 -13.72 11.56 -10.69
C TYR A 142 -12.90 10.27 -10.62
N VAL A 143 -12.40 9.88 -9.45
CA VAL A 143 -11.69 8.61 -9.29
C VAL A 143 -12.59 7.43 -9.69
N LEU A 144 -13.85 7.41 -9.23
CA LEU A 144 -14.80 6.35 -9.59
C LEU A 144 -15.10 6.34 -11.09
N LEU A 145 -15.31 7.51 -11.71
CA LEU A 145 -15.60 7.63 -13.13
C LEU A 145 -14.46 7.07 -14.00
N TRP A 146 -13.21 7.33 -13.61
CA TRP A 146 -12.05 6.81 -14.34
C TRP A 146 -11.70 5.36 -14.00
N LEU A 147 -12.05 4.87 -12.80
CA LEU A 147 -11.75 3.50 -12.36
C LEU A 147 -12.76 2.47 -12.88
N VAL A 148 -14.05 2.80 -12.94
CA VAL A 148 -15.11 1.86 -13.31
C VAL A 148 -14.89 1.19 -14.68
N PRO A 149 -14.49 1.92 -15.75
CA PRO A 149 -14.18 1.29 -17.03
C PRO A 149 -13.12 0.19 -16.92
N TRP A 150 -12.06 0.43 -16.14
CA TRP A 150 -11.02 -0.57 -15.90
C TRP A 150 -11.53 -1.81 -15.17
N LEU A 151 -12.41 -1.63 -14.18
CA LEU A 151 -13.03 -2.76 -13.46
C LEU A 151 -13.92 -3.60 -14.38
N ILE A 152 -14.65 -2.96 -15.31
CA ILE A 152 -15.45 -3.66 -16.32
C ILE A 152 -14.54 -4.48 -17.25
N VAL A 153 -13.46 -3.88 -17.76
CA VAL A 153 -12.47 -4.59 -18.59
C VAL A 153 -11.87 -5.78 -17.84
N LEU A 154 -11.40 -5.61 -16.60
CA LEU A 154 -10.85 -6.69 -15.79
C LEU A 154 -11.87 -7.82 -15.52
N LYS A 155 -13.16 -7.48 -15.38
CA LYS A 155 -14.23 -8.48 -15.24
C LYS A 155 -14.33 -9.35 -16.51
N MET A 156 -14.22 -8.75 -17.69
CA MET A 156 -14.33 -9.42 -18.99
C MET A 156 -13.11 -10.29 -19.34
N VAL A 157 -11.91 -9.91 -18.90
CA VAL A 157 -10.67 -10.66 -19.19
C VAL A 157 -10.70 -12.04 -18.51
N LYS A 158 -10.34 -13.11 -19.22
CA LYS A 158 -10.18 -14.46 -18.63
C LYS A 158 -8.82 -14.57 -17.93
N TRP A 159 -8.79 -14.38 -16.62
CA TRP A 159 -7.56 -14.43 -15.80
C TRP A 159 -7.88 -14.85 -14.36
N PRO A 160 -6.95 -15.43 -13.57
CA PRO A 160 -7.19 -15.79 -12.18
C PRO A 160 -7.68 -14.60 -11.35
N VAL A 161 -8.58 -14.88 -10.41
CA VAL A 161 -9.25 -13.85 -9.60
C VAL A 161 -8.24 -13.05 -8.78
N GLU A 162 -7.20 -13.73 -8.28
CA GLU A 162 -6.10 -13.12 -7.52
C GLU A 162 -5.39 -12.04 -8.34
N ASN A 163 -5.11 -12.32 -9.60
CA ASN A 163 -4.44 -11.38 -10.50
C ASN A 163 -5.33 -10.19 -10.86
N LYS A 164 -6.62 -10.45 -11.06
CA LYS A 164 -7.61 -9.38 -11.28
C LYS A 164 -7.69 -8.45 -10.09
N ILE A 165 -7.71 -8.99 -8.87
CA ILE A 165 -7.75 -8.19 -7.64
C ILE A 165 -6.49 -7.34 -7.53
N VAL A 166 -5.30 -7.94 -7.66
CA VAL A 166 -4.03 -7.21 -7.57
C VAL A 166 -3.96 -6.10 -8.62
N THR A 167 -4.38 -6.38 -9.85
CA THR A 167 -4.41 -5.39 -10.94
C THR A 167 -5.42 -4.28 -10.66
N ALA A 168 -6.60 -4.61 -10.13
CA ALA A 168 -7.59 -3.61 -9.74
C ALA A 168 -7.08 -2.67 -8.65
N LEU A 169 -6.33 -3.18 -7.67
CA LEU A 169 -5.73 -2.38 -6.60
C LEU A 169 -4.67 -1.40 -7.13
N HIS A 170 -3.85 -1.84 -8.08
CA HIS A 170 -2.88 -0.96 -8.72
C HIS A 170 -3.50 0.04 -9.71
N LEU A 171 -4.58 -0.35 -10.40
CA LEU A 171 -5.33 0.59 -11.24
C LEU A 171 -6.06 1.63 -10.38
N PHE A 172 -6.59 1.24 -9.22
CA PHE A 172 -7.17 2.15 -8.25
C PHE A 172 -6.15 3.21 -7.81
N ASP A 173 -4.95 2.77 -7.42
CA ASP A 173 -3.84 3.65 -7.09
C ASP A 173 -3.46 4.58 -8.25
N ALA A 174 -3.16 4.02 -9.43
CA ALA A 174 -2.77 4.83 -10.58
C ALA A 174 -3.85 5.83 -11.01
N THR A 175 -5.13 5.44 -10.96
CA THR A 175 -6.27 6.29 -11.30
C THR A 175 -6.42 7.42 -10.29
N THR A 176 -6.25 7.12 -9.00
CA THR A 176 -6.29 8.13 -7.94
C THR A 176 -5.18 9.16 -8.13
N THR A 177 -3.95 8.71 -8.38
CA THR A 177 -2.82 9.59 -8.71
C THR A 177 -3.12 10.43 -9.95
N PHE A 178 -3.59 9.82 -11.04
CA PHE A 178 -3.97 10.52 -12.26
C PHE A 178 -4.98 11.64 -12.00
N VAL A 179 -6.06 11.36 -11.28
CA VAL A 179 -7.10 12.34 -10.97
C VAL A 179 -6.55 13.46 -10.09
N SER A 180 -5.79 13.14 -9.05
CA SER A 180 -5.18 14.12 -8.16
C SER A 180 -4.27 15.10 -8.92
N LEU A 181 -3.42 14.58 -9.81
CA LEU A 181 -2.49 15.39 -10.61
C LEU A 181 -3.21 16.23 -11.67
N GLN A 182 -4.17 15.63 -12.39
CA GLN A 182 -4.83 16.27 -13.53
C GLN A 182 -5.83 17.34 -13.12
N TYR A 183 -6.56 17.14 -12.01
CA TYR A 183 -7.72 17.96 -11.66
C TYR A 183 -7.59 18.73 -10.34
N PHE A 184 -6.64 18.34 -9.45
CA PHE A 184 -6.58 18.87 -8.08
C PHE A 184 -5.20 19.43 -7.70
N ASN A 185 -4.35 19.78 -8.68
CA ASN A 185 -3.04 20.42 -8.48
C ASN A 185 -2.09 19.70 -7.51
N TYR A 186 -2.23 18.38 -7.37
CA TYR A 186 -1.25 17.59 -6.63
C TYR A 186 0.08 17.50 -7.40
N PHE A 187 1.13 17.15 -6.66
CA PHE A 187 2.46 16.90 -7.20
C PHE A 187 2.88 15.45 -6.96
N GLU A 188 3.47 14.84 -7.98
CA GLU A 188 3.95 13.45 -7.91
C GLU A 188 5.27 13.37 -7.14
N GLN A 189 5.30 12.61 -6.06
CA GLN A 189 6.46 12.49 -5.18
C GLN A 189 7.48 11.46 -5.67
N HIS A 190 7.10 10.49 -6.49
CA HIS A 190 7.98 9.40 -6.88
C HIS A 190 8.75 9.71 -8.16
N VAL A 191 10.03 9.31 -8.18
CA VAL A 191 10.94 9.56 -9.31
C VAL A 191 10.41 8.97 -10.62
N LEU A 192 10.08 7.68 -10.64
CA LEU A 192 9.71 6.98 -11.87
C LEU A 192 8.39 7.48 -12.48
N PRO A 193 7.28 7.61 -11.72
CA PRO A 193 6.05 8.21 -12.23
C PRO A 193 6.27 9.65 -12.71
N ARG A 194 7.00 10.48 -11.96
CA ARG A 194 7.31 11.86 -12.34
C ARG A 194 8.03 11.93 -13.69
N THR A 195 9.09 11.15 -13.89
CA THR A 195 9.84 11.11 -15.15
C THR A 195 8.96 10.66 -16.33
N ILE A 196 8.08 9.68 -16.15
CA ILE A 196 7.18 9.22 -17.22
C ILE A 196 6.20 10.33 -17.61
N ILE A 197 5.65 11.04 -16.63
CA ILE A 197 4.69 12.12 -16.86
C ILE A 197 5.37 13.31 -17.55
N GLU A 198 6.57 13.69 -17.13
CA GLU A 198 7.38 14.75 -17.76
C GLU A 198 7.71 14.43 -19.22
N LEU A 199 8.06 13.18 -19.54
CA LEU A 199 8.39 12.76 -20.91
C LEU A 199 7.17 12.70 -21.83
N THR A 200 6.01 12.33 -21.31
CA THR A 200 4.79 12.13 -22.12
C THR A 200 3.86 13.34 -22.13
N GLY A 201 4.05 14.30 -21.22
CA GLY A 201 3.21 15.48 -21.06
C GLY A 201 1.82 15.19 -20.48
N THR A 202 1.55 13.97 -19.98
CA THR A 202 0.24 13.62 -19.42
C THR A 202 0.35 12.71 -18.20
N PRO A 203 -0.37 13.00 -17.10
CA PRO A 203 -0.48 12.09 -15.95
C PRO A 203 -1.09 10.73 -16.30
N PHE A 204 -1.86 10.62 -17.39
CA PHE A 204 -2.51 9.37 -17.79
C PHE A 204 -1.51 8.28 -18.20
N SER A 205 -0.32 8.67 -18.67
CA SER A 205 0.77 7.75 -19.01
C SER A 205 1.14 6.82 -17.84
N PHE A 206 1.05 7.33 -16.61
CA PHE A 206 1.33 6.54 -15.42
C PHE A 206 0.36 5.37 -15.24
N VAL A 207 -0.94 5.57 -15.55
CA VAL A 207 -1.96 4.50 -15.49
C VAL A 207 -1.60 3.37 -16.45
N VAL A 208 -1.21 3.72 -17.67
CA VAL A 208 -0.83 2.75 -18.71
C VAL A 208 0.43 1.99 -18.32
N VAL A 209 1.48 2.69 -17.90
CA VAL A 209 2.74 2.05 -17.50
C VAL A 209 2.52 1.15 -16.28
N LYS A 210 1.78 1.60 -15.27
CA LYS A 210 1.50 0.80 -14.07
C LYS A 210 0.70 -0.45 -14.42
N LEU A 211 -0.27 -0.36 -15.33
CA LEU A 211 -0.99 -1.54 -15.83
C LEU A 211 -0.05 -2.55 -16.51
N ILE A 212 0.81 -2.07 -17.42
CA ILE A 212 1.78 -2.93 -18.13
C ILE A 212 2.70 -3.64 -17.13
N VAL A 213 3.27 -2.88 -16.19
CA VAL A 213 4.20 -3.42 -15.19
C VAL A 213 3.52 -4.47 -14.31
N VAL A 214 2.33 -4.19 -13.80
CA VAL A 214 1.61 -5.13 -12.91
C VAL A 214 1.21 -6.40 -13.66
N VAL A 215 0.70 -6.27 -14.89
CA VAL A 215 0.38 -7.42 -15.74
C VAL A 215 1.63 -8.24 -16.05
N ALA A 216 2.76 -7.59 -16.39
CA ALA A 216 4.01 -8.28 -16.66
C ALA A 216 4.51 -9.04 -15.42
N VAL A 217 4.56 -8.39 -14.26
CA VAL A 217 4.99 -9.01 -13.00
C VAL A 217 4.12 -10.20 -12.64
N LEU A 218 2.79 -10.07 -12.72
CA LEU A 218 1.88 -11.17 -12.38
C LEU A 218 2.02 -12.37 -13.35
N ASN A 219 2.21 -12.12 -14.65
CA ASN A 219 2.47 -13.18 -15.62
C ASN A 219 3.82 -13.86 -15.41
N ILE A 220 4.86 -13.11 -15.02
CA ILE A 220 6.17 -13.67 -14.67
C ILE A 220 6.03 -14.57 -13.44
N LEU A 221 5.35 -14.09 -12.39
CA LEU A 221 5.14 -14.89 -11.18
C LEU A 221 4.36 -16.18 -11.46
N ASP A 222 3.34 -16.13 -12.31
CA ASP A 222 2.56 -17.32 -12.67
C ASP A 222 3.30 -18.31 -13.56
N ARG A 223 4.25 -17.84 -14.36
CA ARG A 223 4.98 -18.69 -15.31
C ARG A 223 6.22 -19.33 -14.70
N TYR A 224 6.93 -18.60 -13.84
CA TYR A 224 8.29 -18.98 -13.41
C TYR A 224 8.41 -19.40 -11.94
N SER A 225 7.36 -19.25 -11.13
CA SER A 225 7.41 -19.64 -9.72
C SER A 225 6.75 -21.00 -9.48
N ASP A 226 7.56 -21.99 -9.12
CA ASP A 226 7.11 -23.35 -8.81
C ASP A 226 6.42 -23.45 -7.44
N ASP A 227 6.77 -22.57 -6.49
CA ASP A 227 6.17 -22.52 -5.16
C ASP A 227 4.88 -21.68 -5.17
N LYS A 228 3.73 -22.37 -5.27
CA LYS A 228 2.41 -21.74 -5.24
C LYS A 228 2.13 -20.95 -3.96
N GLU A 229 2.65 -21.38 -2.81
CA GLU A 229 2.45 -20.66 -1.54
C GLU A 229 3.19 -19.32 -1.58
N PHE A 230 4.45 -19.34 -2.03
CA PHE A 230 5.26 -18.14 -2.21
C PHE A 230 4.67 -17.21 -3.27
N THR A 231 4.22 -17.74 -4.41
CA THR A 231 3.56 -16.96 -5.46
C THR A 231 2.32 -16.22 -4.93
N ASN A 232 1.46 -16.92 -4.20
CA ASN A 232 0.26 -16.32 -3.63
C ASN A 232 0.60 -15.26 -2.58
N TYR A 233 1.61 -15.51 -1.74
CA TYR A 233 2.12 -14.52 -0.80
C TYR A 233 2.62 -13.25 -1.51
N LEU A 234 3.43 -13.40 -2.56
CA LEU A 234 3.94 -12.26 -3.33
C LEU A 234 2.80 -11.45 -3.97
N LYS A 235 1.79 -12.13 -4.54
CA LYS A 235 0.61 -11.45 -5.07
C LYS A 235 -0.12 -10.65 -4.01
N ILE A 236 -0.28 -11.19 -2.79
CA ILE A 236 -0.87 -10.45 -1.66
C ILE A 236 -0.03 -9.22 -1.34
N MET A 237 1.30 -9.35 -1.24
CA MET A 237 2.18 -8.22 -0.92
C MET A 237 2.15 -7.12 -2.00
N ILE A 238 2.14 -7.50 -3.27
CA ILE A 238 1.99 -6.57 -4.41
C ILE A 238 0.63 -5.87 -4.34
N GLY A 239 -0.45 -6.63 -4.12
CA GLY A 239 -1.79 -6.06 -3.95
C GLY A 239 -1.88 -5.09 -2.77
N VAL A 240 -1.30 -5.45 -1.62
CA VAL A 240 -1.23 -4.57 -0.43
C VAL A 240 -0.48 -3.28 -0.76
N LEU A 241 0.62 -3.34 -1.50
CA LEU A 241 1.37 -2.14 -1.90
C LEU A 241 0.48 -1.17 -2.70
N GLY A 242 -0.23 -1.66 -3.73
CA GLY A 242 -1.15 -0.83 -4.51
C GLY A 242 -2.34 -0.32 -3.68
N PHE A 243 -2.91 -1.16 -2.81
CA PHE A 243 -4.02 -0.74 -1.95
C PHE A 243 -3.62 0.37 -0.98
N VAL A 244 -2.46 0.23 -0.33
CA VAL A 244 -1.97 1.17 0.67
C VAL A 244 -1.75 2.55 0.08
N THR A 245 -1.04 2.63 -1.06
CA THR A 245 -0.76 3.92 -1.70
C THR A 245 -2.03 4.53 -2.28
N GLY A 246 -2.87 3.73 -2.96
CA GLY A 246 -4.09 4.21 -3.58
C GLY A 246 -5.13 4.70 -2.58
N LEU A 247 -5.33 3.97 -1.47
CA LEU A 247 -6.30 4.38 -0.45
C LEU A 247 -5.81 5.62 0.29
N ARG A 248 -4.50 5.72 0.59
CA ARG A 248 -3.94 6.93 1.18
C ARG A 248 -4.17 8.13 0.25
N ASP A 249 -3.80 8.03 -1.02
CA ASP A 249 -3.93 9.15 -1.96
C ASP A 249 -5.40 9.55 -2.17
N LEU A 250 -6.33 8.58 -2.15
CA LEU A 250 -7.76 8.87 -2.23
C LEU A 250 -8.23 9.61 -0.98
N LEU A 251 -7.85 9.14 0.20
CA LEU A 251 -8.23 9.79 1.46
C LEU A 251 -7.62 11.19 1.54
N ARG A 252 -6.39 11.40 1.08
CA ARG A 252 -5.81 12.75 0.97
C ARG A 252 -6.65 13.64 0.06
N LEU A 253 -6.97 13.15 -1.14
CA LEU A 253 -7.76 13.89 -2.12
C LEU A 253 -9.16 14.26 -1.60
N VAL A 254 -9.80 13.36 -0.85
CA VAL A 254 -11.18 13.53 -0.37
C VAL A 254 -11.27 14.35 0.92
N LEU A 255 -10.23 14.30 1.76
CA LEU A 255 -10.26 14.88 3.10
C LEU A 255 -9.45 16.17 3.26
N LEU A 256 -8.48 16.46 2.38
CA LEU A 256 -7.56 17.61 2.52
C LEU A 256 -7.70 18.65 1.39
N VAL A 257 -8.40 18.31 0.32
CA VAL A 257 -8.78 19.21 -0.79
C VAL A 257 -10.28 19.38 -0.74
#